data_AF-A0A2T7P189-F1
#
_entry.id   AF-A0A2T7P189-F1
#
_cell.length_a   1.000
_cell.length_b   1.000
_cell.length_c   1.000
_cell.angle_alpha   90.00
_cell.angle_beta   90.00
_cell.angle_gamma   90.00
#
_symmetry.space_group_name_H-M   'P 1'
#
loop_
_entity.id
_entity.type
_entity.pdbx_description
1 polymer ?
#
loop_
_entity_poly.entity_id
_entity_poly.type
_entity_poly.pdbx_seq_one_letter_code
_entity_poly.pdbx_strand_id
1 'polypeptide(L)'
;MFCTRSQTCDGYQCQNGQCIPLDKLCDVENDCWDSSDENCEQFQKWYVSLTNHIDPPAVINFDKNGDLTYKALSAFESCPETHFRCPPDGYCLPVYVRCNGVYDCPDREDEANCQVYTCPGFYRCRASTVCVHIDHMCDGRPQCPQHDDELFCDLSCPLGCLCQGLAFFLLHSRFGVSRLARNTN
;
A
#
# COMPACT_ATOMS: atom_id res chain seq x y z
N MET A 1 -3.13 39.77 35.08
CA MET A 1 -2.42 38.58 34.54
C MET A 1 -2.60 38.63 33.05
N PHE A 2 -1.53 38.92 32.30
CA PHE A 2 -1.57 39.04 30.84
C PHE A 2 -0.91 37.79 30.26
N CYS A 3 -1.67 36.93 29.57
CA CYS A 3 -1.09 35.87 28.76
C CYS A 3 -0.54 36.52 27.48
N THR A 4 0.78 36.54 27.35
CA THR A 4 1.46 36.98 26.13
C THR A 4 1.22 35.91 25.07
N ARG A 5 0.53 36.30 23.99
CA ARG A 5 0.36 35.52 22.77
C ARG A 5 1.73 35.32 22.12
N SER A 6 2.42 34.23 22.47
CA SER A 6 3.59 33.76 21.72
C SER A 6 3.13 33.49 20.29
N GLN A 7 3.73 34.18 19.32
CA GLN A 7 3.30 34.16 17.92
C GLN A 7 3.78 32.93 17.13
N THR A 8 4.29 31.90 17.79
CA THR A 8 4.75 30.69 17.13
C THR A 8 4.05 29.50 17.76
N CYS A 9 3.13 28.91 16.99
CA CYS A 9 2.54 27.62 17.32
C CYS A 9 3.47 26.55 16.75
N ASP A 10 4.20 25.86 17.61
CA ASP A 10 5.09 24.74 17.23
C ASP A 10 4.29 23.41 17.06
N GLY A 11 2.95 23.50 16.95
CA GLY A 11 2.03 22.37 16.89
C GLY A 11 0.78 22.63 16.05
N TYR A 12 -0.35 22.02 16.41
CA TYR A 12 -1.62 22.20 15.69
C TYR A 12 -2.37 23.44 16.19
N GLN A 13 -2.87 24.25 15.25
CA GLN A 13 -3.71 25.40 15.55
C GLN A 13 -5.19 25.05 15.33
N CYS A 14 -5.95 24.96 16.41
CA CYS A 14 -7.40 24.74 16.42
C CYS A 14 -8.13 25.84 15.62
N GLN A 15 -9.38 25.60 15.22
CA GLN A 15 -10.16 26.59 14.45
C GLN A 15 -10.45 27.88 15.24
N ASN A 16 -10.53 27.78 16.57
CA ASN A 16 -10.62 28.92 17.50
C ASN A 16 -9.26 29.61 17.76
N GLY A 17 -8.19 29.18 17.09
CA GLY A 17 -6.85 29.78 17.19
C GLY A 17 -6.06 29.39 18.44
N GLN A 18 -6.56 28.43 19.24
CA GLN A 18 -5.79 27.75 20.28
C GLN A 18 -4.67 26.93 19.64
N CYS A 19 -3.51 26.86 20.29
CA CYS A 19 -2.40 26.01 19.86
C CYS A 19 -2.29 24.82 20.81
N ILE A 20 -2.19 23.62 20.27
CA ILE A 20 -1.96 22.38 21.02
C ILE A 20 -0.73 21.66 20.46
N PRO A 21 -0.04 20.84 21.26
CA PRO A 21 0.99 19.94 20.77
C PRO A 21 0.45 18.98 19.70
N LEU A 22 1.30 18.52 18.77
CA LEU A 22 0.88 17.59 17.71
C LEU A 22 0.42 16.23 18.27
N ASP A 23 0.89 15.83 19.45
CA ASP A 23 0.47 14.61 20.15
C ASP A 23 -0.93 14.66 20.74
N LYS A 24 -1.56 15.84 20.69
CA LYS A 24 -2.94 16.07 21.12
C LYS A 24 -3.90 16.22 19.94
N LEU A 25 -3.43 15.95 18.72
CA LEU A 25 -4.28 15.95 17.53
C LEU A 25 -4.80 14.53 17.30
N CYS A 26 -6.12 14.36 17.23
CA CYS A 26 -6.78 13.07 17.00
C CYS A 26 -6.40 12.01 18.07
N ASP A 27 -6.29 12.41 19.33
CA ASP A 27 -5.91 11.53 20.45
C ASP A 27 -7.12 11.07 21.28
N VAL A 28 -8.34 11.31 20.78
CA VAL A 28 -9.63 10.98 21.42
C VAL A 28 -9.97 11.90 22.59
N GLU A 29 -9.07 12.79 22.99
CA GLU A 29 -9.30 13.79 24.01
C GLU A 29 -9.61 15.15 23.38
N ASN A 30 -10.45 15.93 24.06
CA ASN A 30 -10.80 17.27 23.59
C ASN A 30 -9.80 18.29 24.14
N ASP A 31 -8.66 18.42 23.49
CA ASP A 31 -7.60 19.38 23.80
C ASP A 31 -7.87 20.76 23.18
N CYS A 32 -8.56 20.84 22.05
CA CYS A 32 -9.08 22.10 21.52
C CYS A 32 -10.39 22.51 22.22
N TRP A 33 -10.57 23.80 22.52
CA TRP A 33 -11.85 24.31 23.06
C TRP A 33 -13.07 23.96 22.18
N ASP A 34 -12.85 23.93 20.87
CA ASP A 34 -13.87 23.72 19.84
C ASP A 34 -13.88 22.29 19.28
N SER A 35 -13.17 21.33 19.90
CA SER A 35 -13.05 19.94 19.43
C SER A 35 -12.54 19.78 18.00
N SER A 36 -11.85 20.79 17.47
CA SER A 36 -11.32 20.74 16.10
C SER A 36 -10.15 19.78 15.95
N ASP A 37 -9.46 19.46 17.04
CA ASP A 37 -8.43 18.44 17.12
C ASP A 37 -8.97 17.03 16.87
N GLU A 38 -10.21 16.77 17.28
CA GLU A 38 -10.87 15.47 17.11
C GLU A 38 -11.68 15.36 15.80
N ASN A 39 -11.87 16.49 15.11
CA ASN A 39 -12.50 16.50 13.80
C ASN A 39 -11.50 16.09 12.71
N CYS A 40 -11.15 14.81 12.71
CA CYS A 40 -10.26 14.22 11.73
C CYS A 40 -10.97 13.95 10.39
N GLU A 41 -12.13 14.56 10.08
CA GLU A 41 -12.91 14.30 8.86
C GLU A 41 -12.19 14.65 7.54
N GLN A 42 -11.10 15.42 7.57
CA GLN A 42 -10.19 15.55 6.41
C GLN A 42 -9.12 14.44 6.30
N PHE A 43 -8.96 13.63 7.34
CA PHE A 43 -8.09 12.45 7.43
C PHE A 43 -8.85 11.12 7.54
N GLN A 44 -10.18 11.15 7.42
CA GLN A 44 -11.05 9.96 7.52
C GLN A 44 -11.04 9.05 6.28
N LYS A 45 -9.87 8.78 5.69
CA LYS A 45 -9.63 7.55 4.90
C LYS A 45 -8.19 7.04 5.03
N TRP A 46 -7.64 7.05 6.25
CA TRP A 46 -6.73 5.98 6.63
C TRP A 46 -7.35 5.21 7.78
N TYR A 47 -7.65 3.94 7.54
CA TYR A 47 -7.78 2.99 8.64
C TYR A 47 -6.37 2.73 9.18
N VAL A 48 -5.83 3.69 9.93
CA VAL A 48 -4.72 3.51 10.88
C VAL A 48 -5.20 4.08 12.21
N SER A 49 -6.26 3.49 12.78
CA SER A 49 -6.54 3.73 14.18
C SER A 49 -5.53 2.92 15.00
N LEU A 50 -4.71 3.63 15.80
CA LEU A 50 -4.02 3.19 17.03
C LEU A 50 -2.48 3.21 17.10
N THR A 51 -1.75 3.99 16.31
CA THR A 51 -0.36 4.33 16.75
C THR A 51 -0.04 5.79 16.50
N ASN A 52 -0.05 6.57 17.60
CA ASN A 52 0.49 7.92 17.70
C ASN A 52 1.80 8.05 16.90
N HIS A 53 1.85 9.03 15.98
CA HIS A 53 3.05 9.54 15.32
C HIS A 53 3.87 8.55 14.48
N ILE A 54 3.34 8.14 13.34
CA ILE A 54 4.20 7.64 12.27
C ILE A 54 4.58 8.83 11.40
N ASP A 55 5.67 9.51 11.73
CA ASP A 55 6.18 10.57 10.86
C ASP A 55 6.73 9.95 9.57
N PRO A 56 6.35 10.46 8.38
CA PRO A 56 6.98 10.05 7.14
C PRO A 56 8.45 10.51 7.11
N PRO A 57 9.35 9.74 6.45
CA PRO A 57 9.05 8.55 5.68
C PRO A 57 8.93 7.31 6.58
N ALA A 58 7.97 6.45 6.30
CA ALA A 58 7.81 5.16 6.98
C ALA A 58 7.26 4.11 6.02
N VAL A 59 7.63 2.85 6.24
CA VAL A 59 7.14 1.70 5.50
C VAL A 59 5.95 1.11 6.24
N ILE A 60 4.82 0.96 5.54
CA ILE A 60 3.60 0.36 6.06
C ILE A 60 3.41 -1.01 5.41
N ASN A 61 2.99 -1.99 6.20
CA ASN A 61 2.69 -3.36 5.76
C ASN A 61 1.43 -3.88 6.45
N PHE A 62 0.74 -4.80 5.78
CA PHE A 62 -0.46 -5.46 6.30
C PHE A 62 -0.13 -6.92 6.66
N ASP A 63 -0.36 -7.28 7.92
CA ASP A 63 -0.15 -8.62 8.42
C ASP A 63 -1.27 -9.59 7.97
N LYS A 64 -1.16 -10.87 8.33
CA LYS A 64 -2.10 -11.93 7.91
C LYS A 64 -3.49 -11.83 8.52
N ASN A 65 -3.60 -11.10 9.62
CA ASN A 65 -4.84 -10.84 10.29
C ASN A 65 -5.49 -9.54 9.78
N GLY A 66 -4.78 -8.79 8.92
CA GLY A 66 -5.19 -7.46 8.48
C GLY A 66 -4.72 -6.34 9.41
N ASP A 67 -3.89 -6.65 10.40
CA ASP A 67 -3.29 -5.67 11.29
C ASP A 67 -2.16 -4.93 10.58
N LEU A 68 -2.01 -3.65 10.89
CA LEU A 68 -0.99 -2.80 10.32
C LEU A 68 0.32 -2.94 11.09
N THR A 69 1.41 -3.00 10.34
CA THR A 69 2.77 -2.94 10.87
C THR A 69 3.51 -1.81 10.17
N TYR A 70 4.30 -1.05 10.92
CA TYR A 70 5.06 0.06 10.37
C TYR A 70 6.51 0.02 10.82
N LYS A 71 7.37 0.58 9.96
CA LYS A 71 8.79 0.79 10.24
C LYS A 71 9.15 2.20 9.81
N ALA A 72 9.57 3.03 10.77
CA ALA A 72 10.12 4.35 10.45
C ALA A 72 11.32 4.19 9.52
N LEU A 73 11.35 5.00 8.46
CA LEU A 73 12.39 5.01 7.45
C LEU A 73 13.22 6.28 7.64
N SER A 74 14.54 6.19 7.43
CA SER A 74 15.36 7.40 7.42
C SER A 74 15.16 8.17 6.11
N ALA A 75 15.36 9.50 6.13
CA ALA A 75 15.25 10.34 4.94
C ALA A 75 16.19 9.94 3.76
N PHE A 76 17.19 9.09 4.03
CA PHE A 76 18.17 8.63 3.04
C PHE A 76 17.94 7.18 2.58
N GLU A 77 16.95 6.49 3.14
CA GLU A 77 16.65 5.10 2.82
C GLU A 77 15.50 5.05 1.79
N SER A 78 15.65 4.24 0.74
CA SER A 78 14.62 4.06 -0.28
C SER A 78 13.53 3.12 0.21
N CYS A 79 12.31 3.28 -0.33
CA CYS A 79 11.27 2.28 -0.13
C CYS A 79 11.76 0.88 -0.56
N PRO A 80 11.30 -0.19 0.11
CA PRO A 80 11.55 -1.55 -0.36
C PRO A 80 11.05 -1.76 -1.80
N GLU A 81 11.62 -2.72 -2.53
CA GLU A 81 11.22 -3.03 -3.91
C GLU A 81 9.76 -3.52 -4.02
N THR A 82 9.21 -4.03 -2.92
CA THR A 82 7.80 -4.44 -2.76
C THR A 82 6.83 -3.26 -2.58
N HIS A 83 7.35 -2.03 -2.41
CA HIS A 83 6.56 -0.85 -2.03
C HIS A 83 6.72 0.28 -3.04
N PHE A 84 5.70 1.13 -3.12
CA PHE A 84 5.76 2.42 -3.79
C PHE A 84 5.72 3.55 -2.76
N ARG A 85 6.31 4.68 -3.11
CA ARG A 85 6.30 5.89 -2.27
C ARG A 85 5.10 6.76 -2.63
N CYS A 86 4.28 7.13 -1.65
CA CYS A 86 3.33 8.24 -1.80
C CYS A 86 4.13 9.54 -1.98
N PRO A 87 3.94 10.30 -3.08
CA PRO A 87 4.48 11.65 -3.21
C PRO A 87 3.93 12.58 -2.10
N PRO A 88 4.54 13.75 -1.86
CA PRO A 88 5.88 14.18 -2.28
C PRO A 88 7.00 13.50 -1.47
N ASP A 89 6.84 13.27 -0.17
CA ASP A 89 7.79 12.55 0.69
C ASP A 89 7.02 11.75 1.75
N GLY A 90 6.06 10.95 1.30
CA GLY A 90 5.11 10.23 2.16
C GLY A 90 5.54 8.82 2.56
N TYR A 91 4.54 8.01 2.88
CA TYR A 91 4.70 6.62 3.28
C TYR A 91 5.07 5.71 2.10
N CYS A 92 5.81 4.65 2.41
CA CYS A 92 6.03 3.54 1.50
C CYS A 92 4.92 2.50 1.74
N LEU A 93 4.06 2.30 0.75
CA LEU A 93 2.94 1.38 0.81
C LEU A 93 3.17 0.20 -0.15
N PRO A 94 2.63 -0.99 0.13
CA PRO A 94 2.81 -2.14 -0.74
C PRO A 94 2.25 -1.88 -2.14
N VAL A 95 2.91 -2.37 -3.19
CA VAL A 95 2.51 -2.11 -4.58
C VAL A 95 1.06 -2.53 -4.88
N TYR A 96 0.52 -3.53 -4.19
CA TYR A 96 -0.85 -4.01 -4.38
C TYR A 96 -1.94 -3.06 -3.85
N VAL A 97 -1.60 -2.06 -3.03
CA VAL A 97 -2.59 -1.04 -2.64
C VAL A 97 -2.72 0.07 -3.67
N ARG A 98 -1.82 0.14 -4.66
CA ARG A 98 -1.93 1.12 -5.72
C ARG A 98 -3.04 0.73 -6.71
N CYS A 99 -3.97 1.64 -6.97
CA CYS A 99 -5.07 1.44 -7.91
C CYS A 99 -5.98 0.26 -7.53
N ASN A 100 -6.17 0.05 -6.22
CA ASN A 100 -7.06 -0.95 -5.63
C ASN A 100 -8.50 -0.42 -5.43
N GLY A 101 -8.74 0.88 -5.67
CA GLY A 101 -10.03 1.55 -5.50
C GLY A 101 -10.29 2.09 -4.09
N VAL A 102 -9.29 2.03 -3.21
CA VAL A 102 -9.26 2.60 -1.86
C VAL A 102 -8.23 3.72 -1.86
N TYR A 103 -8.50 4.81 -1.14
CA TYR A 103 -7.53 5.89 -1.02
C TYR A 103 -6.62 5.60 0.17
N ASP A 104 -5.46 5.03 -0.10
CA ASP A 104 -4.46 4.61 0.87
C ASP A 104 -3.28 5.59 0.99
N CYS A 105 -3.11 6.58 0.11
CA CYS A 105 -2.16 7.69 0.32
C CYS A 105 -2.85 8.93 0.95
N PRO A 106 -2.09 9.86 1.59
CA PRO A 106 -2.69 11.03 2.26
C PRO A 106 -3.45 11.91 1.28
N ASP A 107 -2.81 12.17 0.14
CA ASP A 107 -3.35 12.99 -0.94
C ASP A 107 -3.92 12.13 -2.08
N ARG A 108 -4.17 10.83 -1.80
CA ARG A 108 -4.91 9.89 -2.66
C ARG A 108 -4.22 9.57 -3.98
N GLU A 109 -2.90 9.77 -4.06
CA GLU A 109 -2.15 9.61 -5.31
C GLU A 109 -1.96 8.17 -5.74
N ASP A 110 -2.14 7.22 -4.82
CA ASP A 110 -2.22 5.79 -5.09
C ASP A 110 -3.33 5.44 -6.09
N GLU A 111 -4.41 6.22 -6.11
CA GLU A 111 -5.53 6.06 -7.05
C GLU A 111 -5.48 7.05 -8.23
N ALA A 112 -4.40 7.82 -8.34
CA ALA A 112 -4.20 8.74 -9.45
C ALA A 112 -3.55 8.06 -10.66
N ASN A 113 -4.01 8.42 -11.86
CA ASN A 113 -3.43 7.97 -13.14
C ASN A 113 -3.34 6.45 -13.35
N CYS A 114 -4.22 5.66 -12.73
CA CYS A 114 -4.28 4.20 -12.84
C CYS A 114 -4.44 3.67 -14.28
N GLN A 115 -5.00 4.48 -15.19
CA GLN A 115 -5.17 4.12 -16.60
C GLN A 115 -3.85 4.07 -17.37
N VAL A 116 -2.85 4.87 -16.95
CA VAL A 116 -1.54 5.00 -17.59
C VAL A 116 -0.49 4.18 -16.87
N TYR A 117 -0.73 3.89 -15.59
CA TYR A 117 0.18 3.10 -14.78
C TYR A 117 0.35 1.69 -15.35
N THR A 118 1.60 1.37 -15.68
CA THR A 118 2.04 0.02 -16.05
C THR A 118 2.70 -0.58 -14.81
N CYS A 119 2.63 -1.90 -14.62
CA CYS A 119 3.32 -2.62 -13.53
C CYS A 119 4.76 -3.01 -13.98
N PRO A 120 5.78 -2.14 -13.93
CA PRO A 120 7.12 -2.50 -14.40
C PRO A 120 7.75 -3.53 -13.47
N GLY A 121 7.92 -4.76 -13.94
CA GLY A 121 8.54 -5.83 -13.17
C GLY A 121 7.63 -6.49 -12.13
N PHE A 122 6.35 -6.09 -12.04
CA PHE A 122 5.36 -6.69 -11.15
C PHE A 122 4.26 -7.41 -11.93
N TYR A 123 3.58 -8.36 -11.27
CA TYR A 123 2.44 -9.05 -11.86
C TYR A 123 1.23 -8.12 -11.89
N ARG A 124 0.50 -8.07 -13.01
CA ARG A 124 -0.74 -7.30 -13.10
C ARG A 124 -1.94 -8.24 -12.96
N CYS A 125 -2.79 -8.00 -11.97
CA CYS A 125 -4.00 -8.78 -11.74
C CYS A 125 -4.91 -8.77 -12.97
N ARG A 126 -5.59 -9.88 -13.22
CA ARG A 126 -6.51 -10.06 -14.34
C ARG A 126 -7.70 -9.12 -14.20
N ALA A 127 -8.02 -8.44 -15.31
CA ALA A 127 -9.12 -7.48 -15.39
C ALA A 127 -9.04 -6.36 -14.33
N SER A 128 -7.85 -6.05 -13.84
CA SER A 128 -7.59 -5.01 -12.83
C SER A 128 -6.35 -4.17 -13.18
N THR A 129 -6.17 -3.07 -12.46
CA THR A 129 -4.99 -2.20 -12.47
C THR A 129 -4.05 -2.47 -11.29
N VAL A 130 -4.46 -3.33 -10.37
CA VAL A 130 -3.66 -3.74 -9.21
C VAL A 130 -2.42 -4.52 -9.67
N CYS A 131 -1.29 -4.17 -9.07
CA CYS A 131 0.00 -4.81 -9.32
C CYS A 131 0.45 -5.58 -8.07
N VAL A 132 0.99 -6.79 -8.23
CA VAL A 132 1.43 -7.65 -7.13
C VAL A 132 2.91 -7.95 -7.30
N HIS A 133 3.68 -7.79 -6.21
CA HIS A 133 5.09 -8.16 -6.17
C HIS A 133 5.24 -9.68 -6.20
N ILE A 134 6.36 -10.19 -6.73
CA ILE A 134 6.61 -11.65 -6.80
C ILE A 134 6.58 -12.32 -5.42
N ASP A 135 7.03 -11.63 -4.37
CA ASP A 135 7.00 -12.12 -2.98
C ASP A 135 5.59 -12.27 -2.40
N HIS A 136 4.60 -11.61 -3.01
CA HIS A 136 3.18 -11.72 -2.64
C HIS A 136 2.42 -12.65 -3.58
N MET A 137 3.08 -13.26 -4.57
CA MET A 137 2.45 -14.31 -5.36
C MET A 137 2.52 -15.61 -4.59
N CYS A 138 1.38 -16.29 -4.43
CA CYS A 138 1.30 -17.57 -3.73
C CYS A 138 1.72 -17.47 -2.25
N ASP A 139 1.47 -16.33 -1.62
CA ASP A 139 1.78 -16.10 -0.21
C ASP A 139 0.67 -16.59 0.74
N GLY A 140 -0.36 -17.22 0.18
CA GLY A 140 -1.52 -17.73 0.89
C GLY A 140 -2.56 -16.65 1.17
N ARG A 141 -2.40 -15.43 0.63
CA ARG A 141 -3.36 -14.35 0.75
C ARG A 141 -3.70 -13.78 -0.62
N PRO A 142 -4.98 -13.56 -0.91
CA PRO A 142 -5.36 -12.84 -2.11
C PRO A 142 -5.12 -11.33 -1.98
N GLN A 143 -4.29 -10.77 -2.84
CA GLN A 143 -4.21 -9.33 -3.09
C GLN A 143 -4.95 -8.93 -4.38
N CYS A 144 -5.12 -9.84 -5.34
CA CYS A 144 -5.88 -9.58 -6.55
C CYS A 144 -7.41 -9.67 -6.32
N PRO A 145 -8.22 -8.84 -7.01
CA PRO A 145 -9.69 -8.91 -6.92
C PRO A 145 -10.31 -10.24 -7.39
N GLN A 146 -9.61 -10.99 -8.25
CA GLN A 146 -10.05 -12.31 -8.73
C GLN A 146 -9.23 -13.45 -8.09
N HIS A 147 -8.41 -13.14 -7.08
CA HIS A 147 -7.56 -14.08 -6.33
C HIS A 147 -6.59 -14.88 -7.20
N ASP A 148 -6.28 -14.37 -8.38
CA ASP A 148 -5.51 -15.01 -9.44
C ASP A 148 -4.01 -15.11 -9.16
N ASP A 149 -3.52 -14.29 -8.26
CA ASP A 149 -2.24 -14.41 -7.56
C ASP A 149 -2.09 -15.72 -6.76
N GLU A 150 -3.19 -16.34 -6.33
CA GLU A 150 -3.20 -17.56 -5.51
C GLU A 150 -3.70 -18.82 -6.26
N LEU A 151 -4.10 -18.72 -7.53
CA LEU A 151 -4.73 -19.83 -8.26
C LEU A 151 -3.75 -20.86 -8.85
N PHE A 152 -2.46 -20.52 -8.98
CA PHE A 152 -1.51 -21.28 -9.79
C PHE A 152 -0.23 -21.68 -9.04
N CYS A 153 -0.29 -21.77 -7.73
CA CYS A 153 0.85 -22.02 -6.85
C CYS A 153 1.40 -23.46 -6.94
N ASP A 154 0.52 -24.42 -7.24
CA ASP A 154 0.89 -25.83 -7.38
C ASP A 154 1.47 -26.18 -8.76
N LEU A 155 1.60 -25.20 -9.66
CA LEU A 155 2.25 -25.38 -10.95
C LEU A 155 3.77 -25.46 -10.77
N SER A 156 4.22 -26.62 -10.31
CA SER A 156 5.63 -26.97 -10.31
C SER A 156 6.13 -27.15 -11.75
N CYS A 157 7.26 -26.52 -12.07
CA CYS A 157 7.87 -26.69 -13.39
C CYS A 157 8.20 -28.18 -13.59
N PRO A 158 7.67 -28.85 -14.63
CA PRO A 158 7.90 -30.27 -14.83
C PRO A 158 9.41 -30.56 -14.92
N LEU A 159 9.84 -31.69 -14.36
CA LEU A 159 11.25 -32.12 -14.43
C LEU A 159 11.70 -32.17 -15.91
N GLY A 160 12.72 -31.38 -16.24
CA GLY A 160 13.21 -31.24 -17.60
C GLY A 160 12.60 -30.08 -18.39
N CYS A 161 11.84 -29.18 -17.76
CA CYS A 161 11.33 -27.94 -18.35
C CYS A 161 12.01 -26.68 -17.76
N LEU A 162 12.16 -25.65 -18.58
CA LEU A 162 12.47 -24.27 -18.20
C LEU A 162 11.17 -23.46 -18.25
N CYS A 163 10.69 -22.98 -17.10
CA CYS A 163 9.49 -22.15 -17.04
C CYS A 163 9.85 -20.67 -17.17
N GLN A 164 9.18 -19.95 -18.07
CA GLN A 164 9.30 -18.50 -18.26
C GLN A 164 7.88 -17.91 -18.32
N GLY A 165 7.41 -17.39 -17.18
CA GLY A 165 6.01 -16.98 -16.99
C GLY A 165 5.06 -18.19 -17.03
N LEU A 166 3.92 -18.06 -17.72
CA LEU A 166 2.95 -19.15 -17.94
C LEU A 166 3.36 -20.14 -19.04
N ALA A 167 4.58 -20.02 -19.57
CA ALA A 167 5.11 -20.90 -20.60
C ALA A 167 6.23 -21.79 -20.03
N PHE A 168 6.37 -22.99 -20.56
CA PHE A 168 7.47 -23.90 -20.23
C PHE A 168 8.13 -24.45 -21.50
N PHE A 169 9.45 -24.63 -21.44
CA PHE A 169 10.28 -25.13 -22.53
C PHE A 169 10.98 -26.42 -22.09
N LEU A 170 10.74 -27.54 -22.78
CA LEU A 170 11.44 -28.78 -22.51
C LEU A 170 12.93 -28.65 -22.88
N LEU A 171 13.81 -28.88 -21.91
CA LEU A 171 15.25 -28.75 -22.04
C LEU A 171 15.91 -29.96 -22.73
N HIS A 172 15.25 -31.11 -22.85
CA HIS A 172 15.77 -32.25 -23.61
C HIS A 172 14.71 -33.09 -24.36
N SER A 173 14.83 -33.04 -25.69
CA SER A 173 14.59 -34.12 -26.68
C SER A 173 13.17 -34.41 -27.19
N ARG A 174 12.88 -33.80 -28.36
CA ARG A 174 12.07 -34.35 -29.49
C ARG A 174 10.69 -34.95 -29.16
N PHE A 175 9.65 -34.12 -29.09
CA PHE A 175 8.35 -34.24 -29.80
C PHE A 175 7.28 -33.39 -29.10
N GLY A 176 6.46 -32.69 -29.90
CA GLY A 176 5.07 -32.35 -29.54
C GLY A 176 4.84 -31.02 -28.82
N VAL A 177 4.62 -29.96 -29.59
CA VAL A 177 3.89 -28.77 -29.13
C VAL A 177 2.47 -29.21 -28.74
N SER A 178 2.18 -29.27 -27.44
CA SER A 178 0.79 -29.32 -26.96
C SER A 178 0.37 -27.91 -26.57
N ARG A 179 -0.22 -27.19 -27.54
CA ARG A 179 -1.04 -26.01 -27.22
C ARG A 179 -2.15 -26.48 -26.28
N LEU A 180 -2.35 -25.77 -25.18
CA LEU A 180 -3.64 -25.80 -24.46
C LEU A 180 -4.73 -25.45 -25.47
N ALA A 181 -5.43 -26.47 -25.96
CA ALA A 181 -6.65 -26.29 -26.71
C ALA A 181 -7.66 -25.65 -25.75
N ARG A 182 -8.08 -24.42 -26.06
CA ARG A 182 -9.29 -23.84 -25.49
C ARG A 182 -10.44 -24.79 -25.85
N ASN A 183 -10.96 -25.51 -24.87
CA ASN A 183 -12.27 -26.13 -24.97
C ASN A 183 -13.31 -25.00 -24.92
N THR A 184 -13.78 -24.59 -26.09
CA THR A 184 -15.04 -23.88 -26.24
C THR A 184 -16.06 -24.89 -26.74
N ASN A 185 -16.99 -25.27 -25.87
CA ASN A 185 -18.30 -25.79 -26.30
C ASN A 185 -19.16 -24.62 -26.80
#